data_AF-A0A9Q2FHT4-F1
#
_entry.id   AF-A0A9Q2FHT4-F1
#
_cell.length_a   1.000
_cell.length_b   1.000
_cell.length_c   1.000
_cell.angle_alpha   90.00
_cell.angle_beta   90.00
_cell.angle_gamma   90.00
#
_symmetry.space_group_name_H-M   'P 1'
#
loop_
_entity.id
_entity.type
_entity.pdbx_description
1 polymer ?
#
loop_
_entity_poly.entity_id
_entity_poly.type
_entity_poly.pdbx_seq_one_letter_code
_entity_poly.pdbx_strand_id
1 'polypeptide(L)'
;MEILKDLLLVDVERLNEGKKIRFTFLNEEAGETYEVLFNKQVYNKTLEEFEDSQEQTEKVENWCNEYFGVDSNSLGSVIGEVRKDVYRYDNFCSLWESNYKTYAKFDLEDVGMMIQVPCKEVIDDNIAVRIIFEYEGEEYESKMTYAKYLDSMKKWYPNPIEKQKRYDQFFKKFGIHIDNKEELIGKNLTVEVKKAGKNHTWAEVKAFMKKKK
;
A
#
# COMPACT_ATOMS: atom_id res chain seq x y z
N MET A 1 -11.81 -5.64 3.78
CA MET A 1 -11.92 -5.95 2.34
C MET A 1 -13.20 -6.75 2.13
N GLU A 2 -14.03 -6.28 1.22
CA GLU A 2 -15.29 -6.90 0.83
C GLU A 2 -15.27 -7.14 -0.69
N ILE A 3 -15.79 -8.28 -1.16
CA ILE A 3 -15.95 -8.56 -2.58
C ILE A 3 -17.40 -8.31 -2.97
N LEU A 4 -17.62 -7.26 -3.74
CA LEU A 4 -18.92 -6.91 -4.30
C LEU A 4 -19.06 -7.60 -5.65
N LYS A 5 -20.05 -8.48 -5.79
CA LYS A 5 -20.17 -9.36 -6.95
C LYS A 5 -21.06 -8.79 -8.04
N ASP A 6 -20.68 -9.02 -9.29
CA ASP A 6 -21.52 -8.79 -10.47
C ASP A 6 -22.04 -7.34 -10.63
N LEU A 7 -21.21 -6.35 -10.30
CA LEU A 7 -21.56 -4.94 -10.44
C LEU A 7 -21.50 -4.51 -11.91
N LEU A 8 -22.48 -3.70 -12.31
CA LEU A 8 -22.61 -3.21 -13.69
C LEU A 8 -21.69 -2.00 -13.92
N LEU A 9 -20.86 -2.05 -14.96
CA LEU A 9 -20.13 -0.87 -15.41
C LEU A 9 -21.12 0.14 -16.01
N VAL A 10 -21.27 1.31 -15.39
CA VAL A 10 -22.25 2.34 -15.80
C VAL A 10 -21.60 3.61 -16.33
N ASP A 11 -20.31 3.83 -16.08
CA ASP A 11 -19.58 4.98 -16.62
C ASP A 11 -18.07 4.71 -16.73
N VAL A 12 -17.43 5.37 -17.69
CA VAL A 12 -15.97 5.37 -17.90
C VAL A 12 -15.52 6.81 -18.18
N GLU A 13 -14.75 7.37 -17.26
CA GLU A 13 -14.23 8.73 -17.36
C GLU A 13 -12.71 8.73 -17.59
N ARG A 14 -12.24 9.60 -18.50
CA ARG A 14 -10.81 9.84 -18.73
C ARG A 14 -10.37 11.08 -18.00
N LEU A 15 -9.54 10.88 -16.98
CA LEU A 15 -9.01 11.93 -16.13
C LEU A 15 -7.59 12.30 -16.56
N ASN A 16 -7.19 13.53 -16.26
CA ASN A 16 -5.85 14.06 -16.55
C ASN A 16 -5.44 13.81 -18.01
N GLU A 17 -6.23 14.28 -18.98
CA GLU A 17 -5.93 14.10 -20.42
C GLU A 17 -5.76 12.62 -20.84
N GLY A 18 -6.50 11.71 -20.19
CA GLY A 18 -6.46 10.28 -20.48
C GLY A 18 -5.30 9.52 -19.84
N LYS A 19 -4.52 10.18 -18.97
CA LYS A 19 -3.49 9.52 -18.15
C LYS A 19 -4.08 8.64 -17.07
N LYS A 20 -5.34 8.86 -16.71
CA LYS A 20 -6.10 8.03 -15.76
C LYS A 20 -7.45 7.67 -16.37
N ILE A 21 -7.94 6.48 -16.03
CA ILE A 21 -9.25 5.99 -16.41
C ILE A 21 -9.98 5.61 -15.13
N ARG A 22 -11.12 6.24 -14.88
CA ARG A 22 -12.03 5.91 -13.79
C ARG A 22 -13.18 5.09 -14.36
N PHE A 23 -13.46 3.97 -13.72
CA PHE A 23 -14.59 3.09 -14.02
C PHE A 23 -15.57 3.18 -12.86
N THR A 24 -16.84 3.45 -13.17
CA THR A 24 -17.91 3.52 -12.17
C THR A 24 -18.78 2.28 -12.29
N PHE A 25 -18.83 1.50 -11.22
CA PHE A 25 -19.60 0.27 -11.11
C PHE A 25 -20.81 0.48 -10.21
N LEU A 26 -22.00 0.13 -10.69
CA LEU A 26 -23.25 0.23 -9.94
C LEU A 26 -23.57 -1.11 -9.27
N ASN A 27 -23.77 -1.07 -7.94
CA ASN A 27 -24.45 -2.11 -7.20
C ASN A 27 -25.95 -1.77 -7.17
N GLU A 28 -26.73 -2.43 -8.02
CA GLU A 28 -28.17 -2.16 -8.16
C GLU A 28 -28.96 -2.50 -6.89
N GLU A 29 -28.55 -3.54 -6.15
CA GLU A 29 -29.24 -3.96 -4.92
C GLU A 29 -29.05 -2.94 -3.79
N ALA A 30 -27.83 -2.41 -3.65
CA ALA A 30 -27.50 -1.43 -2.62
C ALA A 30 -27.84 0.02 -3.05
N GLY A 31 -27.98 0.28 -4.36
CA GLY A 31 -28.13 1.63 -4.90
C GLY A 31 -26.86 2.47 -4.76
N GLU A 32 -25.69 1.83 -4.72
CA GLU A 32 -24.39 2.46 -4.48
C GLU A 32 -23.46 2.32 -5.68
N THR A 33 -22.57 3.29 -5.88
CA THR A 33 -21.55 3.26 -6.94
C THR A 33 -20.15 3.13 -6.38
N TYR A 34 -19.30 2.39 -7.09
CA TYR A 34 -17.93 2.08 -6.71
C TYR A 34 -16.97 2.44 -7.83
N GLU A 35 -15.90 3.17 -7.50
CA GLU A 35 -14.94 3.67 -8.48
C GLU A 35 -13.63 2.86 -8.47
N VAL A 36 -13.26 2.33 -9.64
CA VAL A 36 -11.94 1.72 -9.87
C VAL A 36 -11.10 2.64 -10.75
N LEU A 37 -9.81 2.80 -10.44
CA LEU A 37 -8.91 3.70 -11.16
C LEU A 37 -7.74 2.95 -11.79
N PHE A 38 -7.57 3.09 -13.11
CA PHE A 38 -6.34 2.71 -13.81
C PHE A 38 -5.50 3.95 -14.10
N ASN A 39 -4.23 3.94 -13.69
CA ASN A 39 -3.28 5.03 -13.92
C ASN A 39 -2.19 4.59 -14.92
N LYS A 40 -2.04 5.33 -16.02
CA LYS A 40 -1.04 5.09 -17.07
C LYS A 40 0.34 5.69 -16.71
N GLN A 41 0.43 6.45 -15.63
CA GLN A 41 1.67 7.08 -15.17
C GLN A 41 2.27 6.35 -13.98
N VAL A 42 3.58 6.48 -13.81
CA VAL A 42 4.32 5.96 -12.65
C VAL A 42 4.69 7.13 -11.75
N TYR A 43 4.59 6.95 -10.44
CA TYR A 43 5.00 7.97 -9.49
C TYR A 43 6.53 7.94 -9.31
N ASN A 44 7.20 8.99 -9.75
CA ASN A 44 8.62 9.21 -9.54
C ASN A 44 8.85 9.77 -8.12
N LYS A 45 9.33 8.90 -7.21
CA LYS A 45 9.58 9.29 -5.81
C LYS A 45 10.68 10.33 -5.64
N THR A 46 11.58 10.45 -6.61
CA THR A 46 12.69 11.41 -6.55
C THR A 46 12.21 12.82 -6.90
N LEU A 47 11.36 12.91 -7.94
CA LEU A 47 10.80 14.16 -8.43
C LEU A 47 9.49 14.54 -7.74
N GLU A 48 8.94 13.64 -6.92
CA GLU A 48 7.62 13.77 -6.27
C GLU A 48 6.47 14.05 -7.28
N GLU A 49 6.59 13.52 -8.49
CA GLU A 49 5.62 13.74 -9.57
C GLU A 49 5.28 12.46 -10.35
N PHE A 50 4.19 12.49 -11.10
CA PHE A 50 3.82 11.40 -12.00
C PHE A 50 4.47 11.62 -13.35
N GLU A 51 5.22 10.62 -13.81
CA GLU A 51 5.86 10.63 -15.13
C GLU A 51 5.18 9.64 -16.06
N ASP A 52 5.18 9.99 -17.35
CA ASP A 52 4.70 9.11 -18.40
C ASP A 52 5.62 7.90 -18.52
N SER A 53 5.01 6.72 -18.52
CA SER A 53 5.70 5.46 -18.73
C SER A 53 4.98 4.66 -19.81
N GLN A 54 5.69 4.41 -20.90
CA GLN A 54 5.19 3.54 -21.97
C GLN A 54 4.82 2.16 -21.41
N GLU A 55 5.66 1.63 -20.52
CA GLU A 55 5.46 0.33 -19.92
C GLU A 55 4.20 0.27 -19.03
N GLN A 56 3.94 1.32 -18.26
CA GLN A 56 2.71 1.41 -17.45
C GLN A 56 1.48 1.64 -18.34
N THR A 57 1.63 2.38 -19.44
CA THR A 57 0.58 2.55 -20.44
C THR A 57 0.19 1.21 -21.06
N GLU A 58 1.17 0.44 -21.56
CA GLU A 58 0.96 -0.90 -22.13
C GLU A 58 0.33 -1.86 -21.10
N LYS A 59 0.73 -1.75 -19.84
CA LYS A 59 0.12 -2.54 -18.76
C LYS A 59 -1.37 -2.22 -18.60
N VAL A 60 -1.73 -0.94 -18.64
CA VAL A 60 -3.14 -0.51 -18.57
C VAL A 60 -3.90 -0.97 -19.81
N GLU A 61 -3.32 -0.94 -21.01
CA GLU A 61 -3.96 -1.48 -22.21
C GLU A 61 -4.22 -2.99 -22.08
N ASN A 62 -3.24 -3.74 -21.58
CA ASN A 62 -3.41 -5.17 -21.33
C ASN A 62 -4.52 -5.45 -20.31
N TRP A 63 -4.62 -4.65 -19.24
CA TRP A 63 -5.73 -4.75 -18.29
C TRP A 63 -7.07 -4.41 -18.94
N CYS A 64 -7.14 -3.38 -19.79
CA CYS A 64 -8.38 -3.05 -20.49
C CYS A 64 -8.86 -4.25 -21.34
N ASN A 65 -7.94 -4.87 -22.06
CA ASN A 65 -8.24 -6.07 -22.85
C ASN A 65 -8.62 -7.27 -21.97
N GLU A 66 -7.83 -7.56 -20.93
CA GLU A 66 -8.05 -8.69 -20.02
C GLU A 66 -9.42 -8.59 -19.31
N TYR A 67 -9.75 -7.42 -18.78
CA TYR A 67 -10.98 -7.25 -18.00
C TYR A 67 -12.19 -6.93 -18.87
N PHE A 68 -12.05 -6.14 -19.94
CA PHE A 68 -13.19 -5.65 -20.72
C PHE A 68 -13.24 -6.18 -22.16
N GLY A 69 -12.24 -6.92 -22.60
CA GLY A 69 -12.16 -7.45 -23.97
C GLY A 69 -11.90 -6.39 -25.04
N VAL A 70 -11.62 -5.15 -24.64
CA VAL A 70 -11.45 -4.00 -25.53
C VAL A 70 -10.23 -3.17 -25.12
N ASP A 71 -9.67 -2.43 -26.06
CA ASP A 71 -8.60 -1.47 -25.78
C ASP A 71 -9.10 -0.27 -24.96
N SER A 72 -8.18 0.51 -24.37
CA SER A 72 -8.59 1.64 -23.52
C SER A 72 -9.34 2.74 -24.27
N ASN A 73 -9.23 2.82 -25.61
CA ASN A 73 -9.98 3.78 -26.39
C ASN A 73 -11.44 3.38 -26.58
N SER A 74 -11.71 2.09 -26.61
CA SER A 74 -13.01 1.48 -26.90
C SER A 74 -13.84 1.20 -25.64
N LEU A 75 -13.35 1.49 -24.44
CA LEU A 75 -14.05 1.23 -23.16
C LEU A 75 -15.47 1.82 -23.06
N GLY A 76 -15.78 2.88 -23.82
CA GLY A 76 -17.14 3.42 -23.87
C GLY A 76 -18.16 2.46 -24.48
N SER A 77 -17.74 1.51 -25.33
CA SER A 77 -18.66 0.59 -26.01
C SER A 77 -19.16 -0.54 -25.11
N VAL A 78 -18.58 -0.71 -23.93
CA VAL A 78 -18.92 -1.81 -23.00
C VAL A 78 -19.69 -1.34 -21.77
N ILE A 79 -19.99 -0.04 -21.69
CA ILE A 79 -20.83 0.57 -20.64
C ILE A 79 -22.24 0.00 -20.75
N GLY A 80 -22.80 -0.43 -19.61
CA GLY A 80 -24.13 -1.03 -19.51
C GLY A 80 -24.19 -2.51 -19.90
N GLU A 81 -23.09 -3.10 -20.35
CA GLU A 81 -23.03 -4.51 -20.76
C GLU A 81 -22.12 -5.34 -19.84
N VAL A 82 -20.96 -4.80 -19.47
CA VAL A 82 -19.97 -5.53 -18.68
C VAL A 82 -20.32 -5.48 -17.20
N ARG A 83 -20.30 -6.67 -16.58
CA ARG A 83 -20.37 -6.84 -15.13
C ARG A 83 -19.06 -7.41 -14.58
N LYS A 84 -18.67 -6.97 -13.38
CA LYS A 84 -17.44 -7.41 -12.70
C LYS A 84 -17.60 -7.52 -11.20
N ASP A 85 -16.81 -8.41 -10.63
CA ASP A 85 -16.54 -8.42 -9.19
C ASP A 85 -15.57 -7.27 -8.87
N VAL A 86 -15.92 -6.49 -7.85
CA VAL A 86 -15.15 -5.35 -7.38
C VAL A 86 -14.68 -5.61 -5.94
N TYR A 87 -13.38 -5.56 -5.74
CA TYR A 87 -12.74 -5.66 -4.43
C TYR A 87 -12.76 -4.29 -3.77
N ARG A 88 -13.61 -4.11 -2.76
CA ARG A 88 -13.74 -2.89 -1.97
C ARG A 88 -12.77 -2.92 -0.78
N TYR A 89 -11.89 -1.92 -0.75
CA TYR A 89 -11.04 -1.58 0.39
C TYR A 89 -11.54 -0.27 1.00
N ASP A 90 -11.04 0.09 2.18
CA ASP A 90 -11.53 1.25 2.93
C ASP A 90 -11.38 2.56 2.16
N ASN A 91 -10.33 2.67 1.33
CA ASN A 91 -9.97 3.89 0.62
C ASN A 91 -9.94 3.77 -0.91
N PHE A 92 -10.17 2.58 -1.47
CA PHE A 92 -10.14 2.38 -2.93
C PHE A 92 -10.87 1.09 -3.34
N CYS A 93 -11.24 0.98 -4.61
CA CYS A 93 -11.72 -0.27 -5.20
C CYS A 93 -10.74 -0.78 -6.27
N SER A 94 -10.74 -2.10 -6.49
CA SER A 94 -9.89 -2.79 -7.46
C SER A 94 -10.67 -3.88 -8.19
N LEU A 95 -10.26 -4.23 -9.42
CA LEU A 95 -10.79 -5.37 -10.17
C LEU A 95 -10.08 -6.69 -9.84
N TRP A 96 -9.07 -6.64 -8.98
CA TRP A 96 -8.33 -7.81 -8.50
C TRP A 96 -8.01 -7.66 -7.03
N GLU A 97 -7.79 -8.80 -6.37
CA GLU A 97 -7.32 -8.83 -5.00
C GLU A 97 -5.93 -8.18 -4.90
N SER A 98 -5.83 -7.12 -4.12
CA SER A 98 -4.55 -6.58 -3.69
C SER A 98 -3.88 -7.57 -2.75
N ASN A 99 -2.74 -8.13 -3.17
CA ASN A 99 -1.87 -8.95 -2.32
C ASN A 99 -1.19 -8.16 -1.19
N TYR A 100 -1.51 -6.87 -1.04
CA TYR A 100 -0.97 -6.02 0.02
C TYR A 100 -1.98 -5.92 1.15
N LYS A 101 -1.65 -6.50 2.31
CA LYS A 101 -2.28 -6.13 3.58
C LYS A 101 -2.05 -4.63 3.76
N THR A 102 -3.11 -3.84 3.66
CA THR A 102 -3.05 -2.39 3.84
C THR A 102 -3.19 -2.08 5.33
N TYR A 103 -2.18 -1.40 5.86
CA TYR A 103 -2.22 -0.85 7.21
C TYR A 103 -2.70 0.61 7.14
N ALA A 104 -3.37 1.06 8.19
CA ALA A 104 -3.76 2.45 8.35
C ALA A 104 -2.54 3.38 8.31
N LYS A 105 -2.78 4.64 7.98
CA LYS A 105 -1.76 5.69 7.91
C LYS A 105 -2.16 6.84 8.81
N PHE A 106 -1.17 7.42 9.47
CA PHE A 106 -1.36 8.65 10.24
C PHE A 106 -1.53 9.83 9.30
N ASP A 107 -2.25 10.85 9.74
CA ASP A 107 -2.41 12.10 9.01
C ASP A 107 -1.29 13.08 9.35
N LEU A 108 -1.19 14.15 8.54
CA LEU A 108 -0.16 15.19 8.75
C LEU A 108 -0.31 15.90 10.10
N GLU A 109 -1.54 15.93 10.64
CA GLU A 109 -1.85 16.53 11.94
C GLU A 109 -1.29 15.71 13.11
N ASP A 110 -1.09 14.41 12.92
CA ASP A 110 -0.55 13.49 13.92
C ASP A 110 0.97 13.60 14.07
N VAL A 111 1.65 14.34 13.20
CA VAL A 111 3.11 14.42 13.20
C VAL A 111 3.64 14.96 14.53
N GLY A 112 4.52 14.18 15.17
CA GLY A 112 5.05 14.46 16.51
C GLY A 112 4.29 13.76 17.63
N MET A 113 3.15 13.12 17.34
CA MET A 113 2.43 12.30 18.30
C MET A 113 3.30 11.12 18.76
N MET A 114 3.23 10.84 20.07
CA MET A 114 3.93 9.75 20.72
C MET A 114 2.90 8.81 21.34
N ILE A 115 2.74 7.62 20.77
CA ILE A 115 1.77 6.62 21.23
C ILE A 115 2.50 5.45 21.91
N GLN A 116 1.89 4.92 22.96
CA GLN A 116 2.33 3.70 23.62
C GLN A 116 1.34 2.59 23.33
N VAL A 117 1.80 1.56 22.62
CA VAL A 117 0.95 0.48 22.11
C VAL A 117 1.68 -0.86 22.22
N PRO A 118 1.00 -1.96 22.53
CA PRO A 118 1.62 -3.27 22.50
C PRO A 118 1.94 -3.66 21.04
N CYS A 119 3.08 -4.33 20.84
CA CYS A 119 3.38 -4.95 19.56
C CYS A 119 2.39 -6.09 19.29
N LYS A 120 1.75 -6.07 18.13
CA LYS A 120 0.81 -7.11 17.69
C LYS A 120 1.53 -8.24 16.95
N GLU A 121 2.42 -7.89 16.02
CA GLU A 121 3.10 -8.85 15.16
C GLU A 121 4.44 -8.30 14.66
N VAL A 122 5.41 -9.18 14.38
CA VAL A 122 6.65 -8.81 13.68
C VAL A 122 6.89 -9.73 12.48
N ILE A 123 6.89 -9.16 11.29
CA ILE A 123 7.04 -9.89 10.02
C ILE A 123 8.41 -9.58 9.43
N ASP A 124 9.05 -10.60 8.86
CA ASP A 124 10.22 -10.43 7.99
C ASP A 124 9.93 -11.10 6.65
N ASP A 125 9.61 -10.29 5.63
CA ASP A 125 9.08 -10.74 4.33
C ASP A 125 10.16 -10.79 3.23
N ASN A 126 11.43 -10.80 3.61
CA ASN A 126 12.58 -10.68 2.71
C ASN A 126 12.65 -9.35 1.93
N ILE A 127 11.81 -8.36 2.27
CA ILE A 127 11.79 -7.00 1.73
C ILE A 127 12.08 -5.99 2.86
N ALA A 128 11.44 -6.20 4.00
CA ALA A 128 11.50 -5.35 5.18
C ALA A 128 11.23 -6.16 6.46
N VAL A 129 11.73 -5.63 7.58
CA VAL A 129 11.18 -5.99 8.89
C VAL A 129 10.01 -5.06 9.18
N ARG A 130 8.82 -5.62 9.43
CA ARG A 130 7.58 -4.88 9.72
C ARG A 130 7.15 -5.16 11.16
N ILE A 131 6.87 -4.11 11.91
CA ILE A 131 6.36 -4.16 13.27
C ILE A 131 4.94 -3.63 13.24
N ILE A 132 3.99 -4.50 13.52
CA ILE A 132 2.55 -4.21 13.48
C ILE A 132 2.07 -3.92 14.89
N PHE A 133 1.22 -2.91 15.01
CA PHE A 133 0.59 -2.52 16.28
C PHE A 133 -0.82 -2.00 16.00
N GLU A 134 -1.67 -2.03 17.02
CA GLU A 134 -3.04 -1.54 16.95
C GLU A 134 -3.17 -0.23 17.73
N TYR A 135 -3.82 0.76 17.13
CA TYR A 135 -4.08 2.06 17.73
C TYR A 135 -5.48 2.52 17.30
N GLU A 136 -6.31 2.94 18.25
CA GLU A 136 -7.70 3.39 17.99
C GLU A 136 -8.56 2.43 17.14
N GLY A 137 -8.30 1.12 17.23
CA GLY A 137 -9.04 0.07 16.51
C GLY A 137 -8.53 -0.22 15.10
N GLU A 138 -7.49 0.48 14.64
CA GLU A 138 -6.85 0.24 13.34
C GLU A 138 -5.45 -0.37 13.48
N GLU A 139 -5.03 -1.17 12.51
CA GLU A 139 -3.67 -1.72 12.44
C GLU A 139 -2.75 -0.79 11.67
N TYR A 140 -1.63 -0.42 12.28
CA TYR A 140 -0.57 0.37 11.69
C TYR A 140 0.72 -0.44 11.59
N GLU A 141 1.62 -0.02 10.69
CA GLU A 141 2.95 -0.61 10.55
C GLU A 141 4.09 0.40 10.74
N SER A 142 5.15 -0.04 11.40
CA SER A 142 6.48 0.53 11.27
C SER A 142 7.35 -0.40 10.43
N LYS A 143 8.00 0.13 9.39
CA LYS A 143 8.76 -0.67 8.43
C LYS A 143 10.23 -0.29 8.36
N MET A 144 11.08 -1.31 8.31
CA MET A 144 12.53 -1.20 8.11
C MET A 144 12.91 -1.92 6.81
N THR A 145 12.73 -1.24 5.68
CA THR A 145 13.02 -1.79 4.35
C THR A 145 14.53 -1.96 4.14
N TYR A 146 14.90 -3.09 3.55
CA TYR A 146 16.27 -3.41 3.15
C TYR A 146 16.37 -3.96 1.72
N ALA A 147 15.25 -4.34 1.09
CA ALA A 147 15.25 -4.62 -0.33
C ALA A 147 15.28 -3.34 -1.15
N LYS A 148 15.84 -3.45 -2.36
CA LYS A 148 15.79 -2.41 -3.38
C LYS A 148 14.83 -2.88 -4.48
N TYR A 149 13.94 -2.00 -4.89
CA TYR A 149 13.14 -2.21 -6.09
C TYR A 149 14.04 -1.93 -7.30
N LEU A 150 14.15 -2.90 -8.21
CA LEU A 150 14.82 -2.69 -9.49
C LEU A 150 13.75 -2.51 -10.56
N ASP A 151 13.59 -1.29 -11.04
CA ASP A 151 12.56 -0.93 -12.03
C ASP A 151 12.68 -1.78 -13.29
N SER A 152 13.90 -2.03 -13.78
CA SER A 152 14.17 -2.85 -14.96
C SER A 152 13.67 -4.30 -14.86
N MET A 153 13.55 -4.83 -13.65
CA MET A 153 13.09 -6.20 -13.38
C MET A 153 11.71 -6.21 -12.71
N LYS A 154 11.12 -5.03 -12.45
CA LYS A 154 9.85 -4.84 -11.74
C LYS A 154 9.73 -5.65 -10.45
N LYS A 155 10.84 -5.83 -9.74
CA LYS A 155 10.91 -6.75 -8.59
C LYS A 155 11.79 -6.20 -7.48
N TRP A 156 11.41 -6.52 -6.26
CA TRP A 156 12.21 -6.27 -5.06
C TRP A 156 13.30 -7.32 -4.92
N TYR A 157 14.53 -6.86 -4.70
CA TYR A 157 15.66 -7.72 -4.40
C TYR A 157 16.23 -7.35 -3.02
N PRO A 158 16.30 -8.31 -2.07
CA PRO A 158 16.93 -8.08 -0.79
C PRO A 158 18.40 -7.70 -1.00
N ASN A 159 18.82 -6.56 -0.45
CA ASN A 159 20.23 -6.23 -0.39
C ASN A 159 20.82 -6.83 0.90
N PRO A 160 21.75 -7.78 0.83
CA PRO A 160 22.28 -8.46 2.02
C PRO A 160 22.98 -7.51 3.00
N ILE A 161 23.64 -6.45 2.50
CA ILE A 161 24.33 -5.46 3.32
C ILE A 161 23.30 -4.61 4.09
N GLU A 162 22.28 -4.11 3.39
CA GLU A 162 21.22 -3.33 4.05
C GLU A 162 20.38 -4.20 4.99
N LYS A 163 20.18 -5.48 4.64
CA LYS A 163 19.47 -6.44 5.48
C LYS A 163 20.16 -6.60 6.83
N GLN A 164 21.48 -6.85 6.82
CA GLN A 164 22.26 -6.92 8.05
C GLN A 164 22.21 -5.61 8.85
N LYS A 165 22.31 -4.45 8.18
CA LYS A 165 22.18 -3.15 8.86
C LYS A 165 20.83 -2.98 9.55
N ARG A 166 19.73 -3.42 8.92
CA ARG A 166 18.38 -3.37 9.54
C ARG A 166 18.24 -4.36 10.69
N TYR A 167 18.84 -5.54 10.59
CA TYR A 167 18.88 -6.49 11.71
C TYR A 167 19.67 -5.94 12.91
N ASP A 168 20.83 -5.33 12.66
CA ASP A 168 21.60 -4.66 13.70
C ASP A 168 20.82 -3.48 14.31
N GLN A 169 20.08 -2.74 13.49
CA GLN A 169 19.20 -1.66 13.95
C GLN A 169 18.07 -2.20 14.83
N PHE A 170 17.44 -3.29 14.43
CA PHE A 170 16.40 -3.98 15.20
C PHE A 170 16.95 -4.43 16.56
N PHE A 171 18.10 -5.12 16.56
CA PHE A 171 18.78 -5.52 17.80
C PHE A 171 19.16 -4.33 18.67
N LYS A 172 19.69 -3.25 18.10
CA LYS A 172 20.03 -2.03 18.86
C LYS A 172 18.80 -1.36 19.47
N LYS A 173 17.65 -1.40 18.81
CA LYS A 173 16.39 -0.82 19.29
C LYS A 173 15.76 -1.66 20.40
N PHE A 174 15.71 -2.97 20.24
CA PHE A 174 14.89 -3.83 21.11
C PHE A 174 15.70 -4.76 22.02
N GLY A 175 16.98 -4.97 21.73
CA GLY A 175 17.82 -5.98 22.39
C GLY A 175 17.46 -7.42 22.02
N ILE A 176 16.71 -7.61 20.93
CA ILE A 176 16.16 -8.89 20.48
C ILE A 176 16.77 -9.22 19.11
N HIS A 177 17.25 -10.45 18.91
CA HIS A 177 17.75 -10.89 17.61
C HIS A 177 16.58 -11.09 16.64
N ILE A 178 16.77 -10.87 15.34
CA ILE A 178 15.67 -10.98 14.38
C ILE A 178 15.06 -12.40 14.33
N ASP A 179 15.88 -13.43 14.55
CA ASP A 179 15.40 -14.82 14.60
C ASP A 179 14.46 -15.06 15.79
N ASN A 180 14.54 -14.22 16.82
CA ASN A 180 13.68 -14.24 18.01
C ASN A 180 12.68 -13.07 18.01
N LYS A 181 12.37 -12.50 16.85
CA LYS A 181 11.49 -11.32 16.71
C LYS A 181 10.14 -11.45 17.42
N GLU A 182 9.64 -12.67 17.58
CA GLU A 182 8.40 -12.98 18.30
C GLU A 182 8.45 -12.55 19.77
N GLU A 183 9.63 -12.46 20.40
CA GLU A 183 9.79 -11.91 21.75
C GLU A 183 9.40 -10.43 21.86
N LEU A 184 9.24 -9.71 20.74
CA LEU A 184 8.76 -8.33 20.74
C LEU A 184 7.24 -8.27 20.90
N ILE A 185 6.51 -9.32 20.51
CA ILE A 185 5.04 -9.37 20.55
C ILE A 185 4.56 -9.21 21.99
N GLY A 186 3.54 -8.37 22.18
CA GLY A 186 2.99 -8.00 23.48
C GLY A 186 3.82 -6.98 24.29
N LYS A 187 5.05 -6.67 23.89
CA LYS A 187 5.84 -5.61 24.55
C LYS A 187 5.31 -4.23 24.18
N ASN A 188 5.25 -3.34 25.16
CA ASN A 188 4.86 -1.94 24.94
C ASN A 188 5.92 -1.21 24.11
N LEU A 189 5.52 -0.78 22.92
CA LEU A 189 6.29 0.03 22.01
C LEU A 189 5.97 1.51 22.24
N THR A 190 6.99 2.36 22.12
CA THR A 190 6.78 3.80 21.94
C THR A 190 6.91 4.10 20.46
N VAL A 191 5.85 4.57 19.84
CA VAL A 191 5.82 4.93 18.41
C VAL A 191 5.72 6.45 18.29
N GLU A 192 6.58 7.04 17.45
CA GLU A 192 6.50 8.44 17.05
C GLU A 192 5.98 8.53 15.62
N VAL A 193 4.99 9.37 15.38
CA VAL A 193 4.55 9.70 14.02
C VAL A 193 5.50 10.74 13.44
N LYS A 194 6.15 10.41 12.33
CA LYS A 194 7.10 11.28 11.64
C LYS A 194 6.64 11.62 10.25
N LYS A 195 7.12 12.76 9.73
CA LYS A 195 6.97 13.14 8.33
C LYS A 195 8.26 12.92 7.53
N ALA A 196 8.10 12.58 6.27
CA ALA A 196 9.13 12.53 5.23
C ALA A 196 8.60 13.29 4.00
N GLY A 197 9.40 14.21 3.46
CA GLY A 197 8.94 15.09 2.38
C GLY A 197 7.77 15.98 2.82
N LYS A 198 6.92 16.37 1.86
CA LYS A 198 5.77 17.26 2.13
C LYS A 198 4.53 16.52 2.64
N ASN A 199 4.25 15.34 2.09
CA ASN A 199 2.94 14.68 2.24
C ASN A 199 3.01 13.21 2.70
N HIS A 200 4.14 12.76 3.26
CA HIS A 200 4.26 11.36 3.69
C HIS A 200 4.54 11.25 5.19
N THR A 201 3.60 10.65 5.90
CA THR A 201 3.73 10.28 7.30
C THR A 201 4.16 8.82 7.43
N TRP A 202 4.83 8.50 8.51
CA TRP A 202 5.17 7.12 8.86
C TRP A 202 5.38 6.96 10.36
N ALA A 203 5.13 5.76 10.86
CA ALA A 203 5.32 5.42 12.26
C ALA A 203 6.76 4.92 12.52
N GLU A 204 7.49 5.59 13.40
CA GLU A 204 8.78 5.11 13.90
C GLU A 204 8.64 4.50 15.30
N VAL A 205 8.88 3.19 15.41
CA VAL A 205 9.07 2.57 16.72
C VAL A 205 10.42 2.99 17.32
N LYS A 206 10.40 3.57 18.52
CA LYS A 206 11.58 3.98 19.28
C LYS A 206 12.30 2.79 19.92
N ALA A 207 13.58 3.00 20.22
CA ALA A 207 14.36 2.05 20.99
C ALA A 207 13.81 1.93 22.42
N PHE A 208 13.87 0.74 23.00
CA PHE A 208 13.61 0.57 24.43
C PHE A 208 14.65 1.32 25.25
N MET A 209 14.20 1.89 26.37
CA MET A 209 15.10 2.53 27.32
C MET A 209 16.11 1.49 27.81
N LYS A 210 17.38 1.71 27.49
CA LYS A 210 18.46 0.90 28.05
C LYS A 210 18.53 1.22 29.54
N LYS A 211 18.34 0.21 30.39
CA LYS A 211 18.67 0.34 31.81
C LYS A 211 20.15 0.74 31.89
N LYS A 212 20.46 1.90 32.49
CA LYS A 212 21.85 2.23 32.82
C LYS A 212 22.36 1.12 33.73
N LYS A 213 23.43 0.44 33.31
CA LYS A 213 24.20 -0.46 34.18
C LYS A 213 25.01 0.39 35.15
#